data_AF-A0A2E8FIM9-F1
#
_entry.id   AF-A0A2E8FIM9-F1
#
_cell.length_a   1.000
_cell.length_b   1.000
_cell.length_c   1.000
_cell.angle_alpha   90.00
_cell.angle_beta   90.00
_cell.angle_gamma   90.00
#
_symmetry.space_group_name_H-M   'P 1'
#
loop_
_entity.id
_entity.type
_entity.pdbx_description
1 polymer ?
#
loop_
_entity_poly.entity_id
_entity_poly.type
_entity_poly.pdbx_seq_one_letter_code
_entity_poly.pdbx_strand_id
1 'polypeptide(L)'
;MKPSTFAIILGVVILMLSPVGILFPRGYLDGLREFANAGPLVHCVMVSWAVMAALLLYQPRSSEAFEERCIRFFAWLILIKCLVLFWRPDVMIWFVDNLPLGLIRWGSIADAAFGLWMFWMARKLTSVK
;
A
#
# COMPACT_ATOMS: atom_id res chain seq x y z
N MET A 1 16.73 -5.72 10.55
CA MET A 1 16.77 -5.37 9.11
C MET A 1 16.87 -3.85 8.98
N LYS A 2 17.62 -3.31 8.01
CA LYS A 2 17.71 -1.85 7.82
C LYS A 2 16.35 -1.31 7.30
N PRO A 3 15.90 -0.11 7.72
CA PRO A 3 14.65 0.49 7.24
C PRO A 3 14.59 0.62 5.71
N SER A 4 15.71 0.91 5.06
CA SER A 4 15.81 0.97 3.60
C SER A 4 15.59 -0.39 2.92
N THR A 5 16.13 -1.48 3.48
CA THR A 5 15.91 -2.84 2.97
C THR A 5 14.45 -3.24 3.11
N PHE A 6 13.81 -2.90 4.24
CA PHE A 6 12.38 -3.15 4.42
C PHE A 6 11.54 -2.39 3.39
N ALA A 7 11.84 -1.10 3.19
CA ALA A 7 11.15 -0.26 2.21
C ALA A 7 11.27 -0.80 0.78
N ILE A 8 12.44 -1.30 0.39
CA ILE A 8 12.67 -1.93 -0.92
C ILE A 8 11.82 -3.19 -1.07
N ILE A 9 11.89 -4.11 -0.10
CA ILE A 9 11.13 -5.38 -0.18
C ILE A 9 9.63 -5.08 -0.29
N LEU A 10 9.13 -4.16 0.54
CA LEU A 10 7.71 -3.79 0.53
C LEU A 10 7.31 -3.10 -0.77
N GLY A 11 8.16 -2.21 -1.29
CA GLY A 11 7.97 -1.56 -2.58
C GLY A 11 7.91 -2.56 -3.73
N VAL A 12 8.81 -3.55 -3.76
CA VAL A 12 8.81 -4.64 -4.75
C VAL A 12 7.51 -5.42 -4.68
N VAL A 13 7.09 -5.84 -3.48
CA VAL A 13 5.86 -6.63 -3.29
C VAL A 13 4.64 -5.86 -3.79
N ILE A 14 4.51 -4.58 -3.41
CA ILE A 14 3.40 -3.74 -3.87
C ILE A 14 3.43 -3.59 -5.39
N LEU A 15 4.59 -3.32 -6.00
CA LEU A 15 4.71 -3.18 -7.44
C LEU A 15 4.48 -4.46 -8.23
N MET A 16 4.74 -5.62 -7.65
CA MET A 16 4.42 -6.91 -8.28
C MET A 16 2.91 -7.18 -8.27
N LEU A 17 2.21 -6.76 -7.21
CA LEU A 17 0.77 -7.00 -7.05
C LEU A 17 -0.10 -5.96 -7.77
N SER A 18 0.37 -4.72 -7.86
CA SER A 18 -0.40 -3.60 -8.42
C SER A 18 -0.83 -3.81 -9.88
N PRO A 19 0.02 -4.31 -10.81
CA PRO A 19 -0.37 -4.58 -12.19
C PRO A 19 -1.49 -5.61 -12.31
N VAL A 20 -1.57 -6.57 -11.37
CA VAL A 20 -2.63 -7.59 -11.35
C VAL A 20 -3.99 -6.94 -11.13
N GLY A 21 -4.10 -6.01 -10.18
CA GLY A 21 -5.35 -5.27 -9.94
C GLY A 21 -5.72 -4.27 -11.05
N ILE A 22 -4.74 -3.80 -11.83
CA ILE A 22 -4.96 -2.92 -12.98
C ILE A 22 -5.48 -3.71 -14.19
N LEU A 23 -4.75 -4.77 -14.56
CA LEU A 23 -4.98 -5.54 -15.80
C LEU A 23 -6.03 -6.64 -15.61
N PHE A 24 -6.06 -7.27 -14.44
CA PHE A 24 -6.91 -8.41 -14.10
C PHE A 24 -7.64 -8.19 -12.77
N PRO A 25 -8.50 -7.16 -12.66
CA PRO A 25 -9.13 -6.77 -11.39
C PRO A 25 -9.97 -7.89 -10.76
N ARG A 26 -10.59 -8.76 -11.56
CA ARG A 26 -11.33 -9.93 -11.04
C ARG A 26 -10.41 -10.97 -10.40
N GLY A 27 -9.34 -11.37 -11.08
CA GLY A 27 -8.36 -12.31 -10.51
C GLY A 27 -7.63 -11.73 -9.29
N TYR A 28 -7.42 -10.42 -9.25
CA TYR A 28 -6.92 -9.72 -8.06
C TYR A 28 -7.89 -9.80 -6.88
N LEU A 29 -9.20 -9.64 -7.13
CA LEU A 29 -10.24 -9.79 -6.11
C LEU A 29 -10.37 -11.23 -5.60
N ASP A 30 -10.34 -12.21 -6.49
CA ASP A 30 -10.40 -13.63 -6.12
C ASP A 30 -9.16 -14.01 -5.28
N GLY A 31 -7.98 -13.55 -5.69
CA GLY A 31 -6.75 -13.70 -4.92
C GLY A 31 -6.82 -12.98 -3.57
N LEU A 32 -7.40 -11.77 -3.51
CA LEU A 32 -7.64 -11.06 -2.25
C LEU A 32 -8.62 -11.79 -1.34
N ARG A 33 -9.63 -12.48 -1.90
CA ARG A 33 -10.59 -13.28 -1.16
C ARG A 33 -9.94 -14.52 -0.55
N GLU A 34 -9.12 -15.22 -1.32
CA GLU A 34 -8.32 -16.34 -0.81
C GLU A 34 -7.31 -15.87 0.24
N PHE A 35 -6.67 -14.73 -0.03
CA PHE A 35 -5.76 -14.08 0.90
C PHE A 35 -6.49 -13.70 2.20
N ALA A 36 -7.69 -13.12 2.14
CA ALA A 36 -8.54 -12.79 3.30
C ALA A 36 -8.73 -13.99 4.23
N ASN A 37 -8.94 -15.16 3.63
CA ASN A 37 -9.14 -16.42 4.36
C ASN A 37 -7.84 -16.95 4.98
N ALA A 38 -6.67 -16.48 4.54
CA ALA A 38 -5.36 -16.81 5.10
C ALA A 38 -5.01 -16.00 6.38
N GLY A 39 -5.99 -15.29 6.97
CA GLY A 39 -6.00 -14.76 8.33
C GLY A 39 -4.72 -14.05 8.79
N PRO A 40 -3.80 -14.73 9.50
CA PRO A 40 -2.59 -14.12 10.06
C PRO A 40 -1.68 -13.43 9.03
N LEU A 41 -1.58 -13.96 7.80
CA LEU A 41 -0.65 -13.42 6.81
C LEU A 41 -1.14 -12.06 6.24
N VAL A 42 -2.46 -11.88 6.15
CA VAL A 42 -3.11 -10.61 5.78
C VAL A 42 -2.80 -9.53 6.80
N HIS A 43 -2.93 -9.87 8.07
CA HIS A 43 -2.69 -8.94 9.17
C HIS A 43 -1.23 -8.48 9.16
N CYS A 44 -0.28 -9.39 8.96
CA CYS A 44 1.13 -9.02 8.86
C CYS A 44 1.41 -8.06 7.69
N VAL A 45 0.80 -8.28 6.53
CA VAL A 45 0.98 -7.41 5.35
C VAL A 45 0.33 -6.04 5.57
N MET A 46 -0.90 -6.00 6.07
CA MET A 46 -1.62 -4.75 6.33
C MET A 46 -0.95 -3.91 7.41
N VAL A 47 -0.47 -4.54 8.49
CA VAL A 47 0.30 -3.84 9.54
C VAL A 47 1.61 -3.32 8.96
N SER A 48 2.30 -4.10 8.12
CA SER A 48 3.54 -3.66 7.47
C SER A 48 3.31 -2.43 6.58
N TRP A 49 2.22 -2.42 5.81
CA TRP A 49 1.82 -1.26 5.00
C TRP A 49 1.43 -0.05 5.85
N ALA A 50 0.64 -0.25 6.92
CA ALA A 50 0.24 0.81 7.84
C ALA A 50 1.45 1.45 8.53
N VAL A 51 2.39 0.65 9.02
CA VAL A 51 3.61 1.13 9.68
C VAL A 51 4.44 1.97 8.72
N MET A 52 4.59 1.55 7.46
CA MET A 52 5.36 2.33 6.48
C MET A 52 4.68 3.62 6.07
N ALA A 53 3.36 3.60 5.91
CA ALA A 53 2.58 4.82 5.70
C ALA A 53 2.71 5.78 6.89
N ALA A 54 2.64 5.27 8.13
CA ALA A 54 2.79 6.08 9.34
C ALA A 54 4.20 6.68 9.47
N LEU A 55 5.25 5.89 9.20
CA LEU A 55 6.64 6.35 9.23
C LEU A 55 6.87 7.48 8.21
N LEU A 56 6.27 7.35 7.03
CA LEU A 56 6.30 8.38 5.99
C LEU A 56 5.61 9.66 6.47
N LEU A 57 4.44 9.54 7.08
CA LEU A 57 3.69 10.69 7.59
C LEU A 57 4.39 11.38 8.77
N TYR A 58 5.14 10.63 9.58
CA TYR A 58 5.89 11.14 10.72
C TYR A 58 7.14 11.95 10.34
N GLN A 59 7.67 11.78 9.12
CA GLN A 59 8.86 12.53 8.70
C GLN A 59 8.61 14.05 8.69
N PRO A 60 9.61 14.88 9.08
CA PRO A 60 9.48 16.33 9.09
C PRO A 60 9.25 16.88 7.68
N ARG A 61 8.39 17.89 7.56
CA ARG A 61 8.09 18.57 6.29
C ARG A 61 9.30 19.41 5.88
N SER A 62 10.15 18.86 5.01
CA SER A 62 11.37 19.55 4.59
C SER A 62 11.14 20.52 3.43
N SER A 63 10.06 20.33 2.64
CA SER A 63 9.70 21.18 1.50
C SER A 63 8.26 20.89 1.07
N GLU A 64 7.43 21.91 0.86
CA GLU A 64 6.07 21.74 0.32
C GLU A 64 6.06 21.54 -1.21
N ALA A 65 7.04 20.81 -1.74
CA ALA A 65 7.00 20.38 -3.13
C ALA A 65 5.71 19.59 -3.40
N PHE A 66 5.06 19.86 -4.54
CA PHE A 66 3.80 19.22 -4.95
C PHE A 66 3.88 17.68 -4.84
N GLU A 67 5.02 17.11 -5.22
CA GLU A 67 5.33 15.70 -5.09
C GLU A 67 5.15 15.21 -3.65
N GLU A 68 5.77 15.86 -2.65
CA GLU A 68 5.70 15.45 -1.23
C GLU A 68 4.26 15.47 -0.70
N ARG A 69 3.43 16.42 -1.19
CA ARG A 69 2.00 16.47 -0.85
C ARG A 69 1.23 15.29 -1.43
N CYS A 70 1.42 14.96 -2.71
CA CYS A 70 0.78 13.81 -3.35
C CYS A 70 1.16 12.50 -2.66
N ILE A 71 2.43 12.36 -2.30
CA ILE A 71 2.95 11.20 -1.60
C ILE A 71 2.27 11.01 -0.24
N ARG A 72 2.21 12.07 0.58
CA ARG A 72 1.55 12.01 1.88
C ARG A 72 0.07 11.74 1.74
N PHE A 73 -0.57 12.26 0.69
CA PHE A 73 -1.96 11.92 0.37
C PHE A 73 -2.13 10.42 0.08
N PHE A 74 -1.27 9.82 -0.78
CA PHE A 74 -1.30 8.37 -1.01
C PHE A 74 -0.98 7.56 0.24
N ALA A 75 -0.05 8.02 1.08
CA ALA A 75 0.26 7.40 2.35
C ALA A 75 -0.96 7.40 3.30
N TRP A 76 -1.68 8.52 3.37
CA TRP A 76 -2.94 8.60 4.11
C TRP A 76 -3.99 7.63 3.56
N LEU A 77 -4.15 7.55 2.24
CA LEU A 77 -5.09 6.61 1.62
C LEU A 77 -4.75 5.16 1.98
N ILE A 78 -3.46 4.79 1.96
CA ILE A 78 -3.01 3.45 2.31
C ILE A 78 -3.18 3.19 3.81
N LEU A 79 -2.89 4.16 4.66
CA LEU A 79 -3.12 4.04 6.09
C LEU A 79 -4.60 3.83 6.40
N ILE A 80 -5.49 4.62 5.79
CA ILE A 80 -6.95 4.47 5.91
C ILE A 80 -7.38 3.09 5.42
N LYS A 81 -6.90 2.67 4.23
CA LYS A 81 -7.17 1.33 3.69
C LYS A 81 -6.75 0.23 4.68
N CYS A 82 -5.54 0.30 5.22
CA CYS A 82 -5.06 -0.70 6.19
C CYS A 82 -5.88 -0.68 7.49
N LEU A 83 -6.24 0.49 8.02
CA LEU A 83 -7.05 0.62 9.23
C LEU A 83 -8.47 0.08 9.04
N VAL A 84 -9.11 0.39 7.91
CA VAL A 84 -10.44 -0.14 7.56
C VAL A 84 -10.39 -1.66 7.46
N LEU A 85 -9.37 -2.21 6.80
CA LEU A 85 -9.20 -3.65 6.64
C LEU A 85 -8.87 -4.35 7.97
N PHE A 86 -8.17 -3.68 8.89
CA PHE A 86 -7.86 -4.22 10.21
C PHE A 86 -9.07 -4.21 11.14
N TRP A 87 -9.88 -3.14 11.11
CA TRP A 87 -11.06 -2.98 11.96
C TRP A 87 -12.24 -3.82 11.48
N ARG A 88 -12.37 -3.98 10.17
CA ARG A 88 -13.50 -4.68 9.52
C ARG A 88 -12.98 -5.54 8.36
N PRO A 89 -12.45 -6.74 8.63
CA PRO A 89 -12.08 -7.67 7.58
C PRO A 89 -13.30 -8.11 6.73
N ASP A 90 -14.51 -8.06 7.29
CA ASP A 90 -15.79 -8.22 6.59
C ASP A 90 -16.00 -7.17 5.50
N VAL A 91 -15.49 -5.96 5.70
CA VAL A 91 -15.53 -4.90 4.70
C VAL A 91 -14.63 -5.26 3.51
N MET A 92 -13.52 -5.98 3.70
CA MET A 92 -12.70 -6.48 2.58
C MET A 92 -13.49 -7.43 1.67
N ILE A 93 -14.29 -8.32 2.25
CA ILE A 93 -15.13 -9.26 1.52
C ILE A 93 -16.26 -8.50 0.80
N TRP A 94 -16.87 -7.52 1.46
CA TRP A 94 -17.86 -6.65 0.83
C TRP A 94 -17.26 -5.85 -0.35
N PHE A 95 -16.04 -5.34 -0.21
CA PHE A 95 -15.28 -4.67 -1.28
C PHE A 95 -15.08 -5.62 -2.47
N VAL A 96 -14.67 -6.85 -2.22
CA VAL A 96 -14.52 -7.88 -3.26
C VAL A 96 -15.82 -8.09 -4.02
N ASP A 97 -16.95 -8.20 -3.33
CA ASP A 97 -18.21 -8.57 -3.95
C ASP A 97 -18.95 -7.37 -4.59
N ASN A 98 -18.66 -6.12 -4.19
CA ASN A 98 -19.50 -4.96 -4.55
C ASN A 98 -18.76 -3.79 -5.23
N LEU A 99 -17.41 -3.77 -5.28
CA LEU A 99 -16.74 -2.63 -5.89
C LEU A 99 -16.78 -2.66 -7.41
N PRO A 100 -17.16 -1.56 -8.08
CA PRO A 100 -16.99 -1.45 -9.52
C PRO A 100 -15.52 -1.59 -9.88
N LEU A 101 -15.24 -2.38 -10.92
CA LEU A 101 -13.89 -2.72 -11.38
C LEU A 101 -13.02 -1.47 -11.64
N GLY A 102 -13.63 -0.35 -12.01
CA GLY A 102 -12.92 0.94 -12.18
C GLY A 102 -12.27 1.44 -10.89
N LEU A 103 -12.93 1.34 -9.73
CA LEU A 103 -12.38 1.77 -8.46
C LEU A 103 -11.22 0.88 -7.99
N ILE A 104 -11.28 -0.42 -8.31
CA ILE A 104 -10.21 -1.37 -8.02
C ILE A 104 -8.95 -0.99 -8.79
N ARG A 105 -9.09 -0.69 -10.09
CA ARG A 105 -7.98 -0.22 -10.92
C ARG A 105 -7.34 1.04 -10.37
N TRP A 106 -8.14 2.03 -9.97
CA TRP A 106 -7.64 3.25 -9.34
C TRP A 106 -6.92 2.98 -8.02
N GLY A 107 -7.46 2.08 -7.19
CA GLY A 107 -6.81 1.63 -5.96
C GLY A 107 -5.44 0.97 -6.23
N SER A 108 -5.36 0.12 -7.24
CA SER A 108 -4.11 -0.54 -7.63
C SER A 108 -3.09 0.43 -8.27
N ILE A 109 -3.54 1.48 -8.96
CA ILE A 109 -2.66 2.57 -9.42
C ILE A 109 -2.09 3.34 -8.23
N ALA A 110 -2.91 3.62 -7.21
CA ALA A 110 -2.45 4.26 -5.98
C ALA A 110 -1.43 3.39 -5.22
N ASP A 111 -1.69 2.08 -5.14
CA ASP A 111 -0.75 1.10 -4.59
C ASP A 111 0.58 1.12 -5.38
N ALA A 112 0.53 1.11 -6.73
CA ALA A 112 1.74 1.20 -7.56
C ALA A 112 2.54 2.49 -7.34
N ALA A 113 1.85 3.63 -7.28
CA ALA A 113 2.48 4.93 -7.04
C ALA A 113 3.19 4.95 -5.68
N PHE A 114 2.56 4.38 -4.65
CA PHE A 114 3.18 4.24 -3.35
C PHE A 114 4.36 3.26 -3.35
N GLY A 115 4.25 2.13 -4.06
CA GLY A 115 5.33 1.17 -4.22
C GLY A 115 6.58 1.78 -4.85
N LEU A 116 6.43 2.54 -5.96
CA LEU A 116 7.52 3.31 -6.57
C LEU A 116 8.13 4.31 -5.58
N TRP A 117 7.29 4.95 -4.79
CA TRP A 117 7.74 5.93 -3.82
C TRP A 117 8.57 5.32 -2.68
N MET A 118 8.23 4.10 -2.26
CA MET A 118 9.01 3.37 -1.25
C MET A 118 10.46 3.14 -1.69
N PHE A 119 10.74 2.96 -2.99
CA PHE A 119 12.11 2.91 -3.51
C PHE A 119 12.81 4.27 -3.43
N TRP A 120 12.10 5.35 -3.74
CA TRP A 120 12.64 6.70 -3.58
C TRP A 120 12.97 7.01 -2.12
N MET A 121 12.10 6.61 -1.19
CA MET A 121 12.34 6.75 0.25
C MET A 121 13.50 5.87 0.73
N ALA A 122 13.58 4.63 0.26
CA ALA A 122 14.73 3.76 0.55
C ALA A 122 16.05 4.42 0.11
N ARG A 123 16.07 5.05 -1.07
CA ARG A 123 17.22 5.83 -1.55
C ARG A 123 17.56 6.99 -0.62
N LYS A 124 16.57 7.77 -0.17
CA LYS A 124 16.77 8.85 0.81
C LYS A 124 17.36 8.33 2.12
N LEU A 125 16.79 7.24 2.65
CA LEU A 125 17.25 6.60 3.89
C LEU A 125 18.68 6.05 3.81
N THR A 126 19.14 5.69 2.60
CA THR A 126 20.55 5.31 2.38
C THR A 126 21.50 6.48 2.15
N SER A 127 20.99 7.64 1.71
CA SER A 127 21.82 8.82 1.41
C SER A 127 22.08 9.73 2.61
N VAL A 128 21.27 9.64 3.66
CA VAL A 128 21.53 10.30 4.95
C VAL A 128 22.59 9.48 5.68
N LYS A 129 23.82 9.97 5.67
CA LYS A 129 24.94 9.47 6.50
C LYS A 129 24.97 10.19 7.84
#